data_AF-A0A7J9JK82-F1
#
_entry.id   AF-A0A7J9JK82-F1
#
_cell.length_a   1.000
_cell.length_b   1.000
_cell.length_c   1.000
_cell.angle_alpha   90.00
_cell.angle_beta   90.00
_cell.angle_gamma   90.00
#
_symmetry.space_group_name_H-M   'P 1'
#
loop_
_entity.id
_entity.type
_entity.pdbx_description
1 polymer ?
#
loop_
_entity_poly.entity_id
_entity_poly.type
_entity_poly.pdbx_seq_one_letter_code
_entity_poly.pdbx_strand_id
1 'polypeptide(L)'
;MGLFLFRKVPHFRILVCGGDGTVGWVLNAIDKQNFVSPPPVAILPAGTGNDLARVLSWGGGLGSVERQGGLCTVLQHIGHAAVTILDRWKVAVLNQQGKQLQSPKFMNNYLGIGCDAKVALDIHNLREENPEKFYNQFMNKVLYAREGAKSIMDRTFADFPWQVRVEVDGVEIEVPEDAEGVLVANIGSYMGGVDLWQNEDDTYENFDPQSMHDKILEVVSISGTWHLGTLQVGLSRARRLAQGQSIKIQLFAALPVQIDGEPWSQQPCTLAISHHSQAFMLRRTAEECLGHAAAIITNVLESAETNHVINTSQKRALLQEMALRLT
;
A
#
# COMPACT_ATOMS: atom_id res chain seq x y z
N MET A 1 17.49 -10.40 -15.12
CA MET A 1 17.75 -10.52 -16.57
C MET A 1 16.71 -9.79 -17.42
N GLY A 2 15.40 -9.96 -17.18
CA GLY A 2 14.33 -9.29 -17.96
C GLY A 2 14.44 -7.77 -18.05
N LEU A 3 14.42 -7.05 -16.92
CA LEU A 3 14.49 -5.57 -16.91
C LEU A 3 15.73 -5.01 -17.63
N PHE A 4 16.86 -5.71 -17.53
CA PHE A 4 18.10 -5.32 -18.19
C PHE A 4 18.00 -5.44 -19.72
N LEU A 5 17.28 -6.44 -20.25
CA LEU A 5 17.11 -6.65 -21.70
C LEU A 5 16.28 -5.52 -22.32
N PHE A 6 15.23 -5.09 -21.63
CA PHE A 6 14.30 -4.07 -22.13
C PHE A 6 14.72 -2.63 -21.80
N ARG A 7 15.87 -2.42 -21.15
CA ARG A 7 16.31 -1.07 -20.71
C ARG A 7 16.52 -0.06 -21.83
N LYS A 8 16.68 -0.53 -23.08
CA LYS A 8 16.82 0.32 -24.26
C LYS A 8 15.50 0.56 -24.99
N VAL A 9 14.42 -0.12 -24.60
CA VAL A 9 13.11 0.10 -25.20
C VAL A 9 12.54 1.39 -24.61
N PRO A 10 12.26 2.41 -25.42
CA PRO A 10 11.66 3.63 -24.91
C PRO A 10 10.20 3.37 -24.51
N HIS A 11 9.75 3.98 -23.42
CA HIS A 11 8.34 4.02 -22.99
C HIS A 11 7.63 2.67 -22.81
N PHE A 12 8.37 1.59 -22.52
CA PHE A 12 7.73 0.32 -22.21
C PHE A 12 7.00 0.37 -20.87
N ARG A 13 5.95 -0.45 -20.77
CA ARG A 13 5.13 -0.63 -19.57
C ARG A 13 5.36 -2.03 -19.02
N ILE A 14 5.24 -2.22 -17.71
CA ILE A 14 5.37 -3.53 -17.08
C ILE A 14 3.99 -3.97 -16.58
N LEU A 15 3.62 -5.21 -16.88
CA LEU A 15 2.47 -5.86 -16.27
C LEU A 15 2.96 -6.91 -15.28
N VAL A 16 2.57 -6.78 -14.01
CA VAL A 16 2.87 -7.76 -12.96
C VAL A 16 1.65 -8.62 -12.70
N CYS A 17 1.78 -9.93 -12.94
CA CYS A 17 0.75 -10.92 -12.64
C CYS A 17 1.03 -11.54 -11.26
N GLY A 18 0.34 -11.09 -10.23
CA GLY A 18 0.61 -11.52 -8.86
C GLY A 18 -0.21 -10.78 -7.81
N GLY A 19 0.23 -10.89 -6.55
CA GLY A 19 -0.29 -10.09 -5.43
C GLY A 19 0.66 -8.96 -5.04
N ASP A 20 0.35 -8.30 -3.91
CA ASP A 20 1.10 -7.14 -3.42
C ASP A 20 2.61 -7.43 -3.24
N GLY A 21 2.98 -8.57 -2.65
CA GLY A 21 4.38 -8.98 -2.50
C GLY A 21 5.13 -9.15 -3.84
N THR A 22 4.46 -9.67 -4.88
CA THR A 22 5.04 -9.77 -6.23
C THR A 22 5.29 -8.40 -6.84
N VAL A 23 4.36 -7.47 -6.65
CA VAL A 23 4.52 -6.08 -7.10
C VAL A 23 5.68 -5.41 -6.37
N GLY A 24 5.76 -5.54 -5.03
CA GLY A 24 6.87 -5.02 -4.24
C GLY A 24 8.24 -5.57 -4.67
N TRP A 25 8.32 -6.86 -5.03
CA TRP A 25 9.55 -7.44 -5.58
C TRP A 25 9.96 -6.81 -6.92
N VAL A 26 9.01 -6.58 -7.83
CA VAL A 26 9.26 -5.93 -9.13
C VAL A 26 9.69 -4.48 -8.93
N LEU A 27 9.03 -3.72 -8.04
CA LEU A 27 9.40 -2.34 -7.73
C LEU A 27 10.83 -2.26 -7.17
N ASN A 28 11.19 -3.15 -6.24
CA ASN A 28 12.55 -3.27 -5.73
C ASN A 28 13.57 -3.61 -6.83
N ALA A 29 13.17 -4.40 -7.83
CA ALA A 29 14.03 -4.72 -8.96
C ALA A 29 14.22 -3.51 -9.89
N ILE A 30 13.17 -2.71 -10.12
CA ILE A 30 13.21 -1.48 -10.93
C ILE A 30 14.13 -0.44 -10.29
N ASP A 31 14.00 -0.20 -8.97
CA ASP A 31 14.85 0.74 -8.23
C ASP A 31 16.34 0.42 -8.39
N LYS A 32 16.70 -0.87 -8.42
CA LYS A 32 18.09 -1.31 -8.59
C LYS A 32 18.65 -1.11 -10.01
N GLN A 33 17.81 -0.87 -11.01
CA GLN A 33 18.26 -0.70 -12.40
C GLN A 33 18.67 0.75 -12.74
N ASN A 34 18.41 1.72 -11.86
CA ASN A 34 18.73 3.15 -12.08
C ASN A 34 18.26 3.65 -13.46
N PHE A 35 17.01 3.36 -13.83
CA PHE A 35 16.43 3.86 -15.07
C PHE A 35 16.40 5.40 -15.06
N VAL A 36 16.76 6.03 -16.20
CA VAL A 36 16.57 7.48 -16.39
C VAL A 36 15.09 7.85 -16.33
N SER A 37 14.24 6.99 -16.87
CA SER A 37 12.78 7.08 -16.76
C SER A 37 12.26 5.69 -16.40
N PRO A 38 11.94 5.42 -15.11
CA PRO A 38 11.41 4.14 -14.69
C PRO A 38 10.09 3.81 -15.41
N PRO A 39 9.90 2.57 -15.88
CA PRO A 39 8.67 2.16 -16.57
C PRO A 39 7.50 2.09 -15.58
N PRO A 40 6.29 2.53 -15.98
CA PRO A 40 5.13 2.43 -15.11
C PRO A 40 4.62 0.98 -15.04
N VAL A 41 4.08 0.61 -13.88
CA VAL A 41 3.68 -0.76 -13.54
C VAL A 41 2.16 -0.92 -13.43
N ALA A 42 1.57 -1.82 -14.22
CA ALA A 42 0.20 -2.31 -14.06
C ALA A 42 0.17 -3.64 -13.29
N ILE A 43 -0.97 -3.96 -12.69
CA ILE A 43 -1.17 -5.16 -11.89
C ILE A 43 -2.31 -5.99 -12.46
N LEU A 44 -2.05 -7.27 -12.72
CA LEU A 44 -3.08 -8.29 -12.89
C LEU A 44 -3.26 -8.99 -11.53
N PRO A 45 -4.39 -8.79 -10.83
CA PRO A 45 -4.56 -9.21 -9.43
C PRO A 45 -4.78 -10.72 -9.32
N ALA A 46 -3.68 -11.47 -9.23
CA ALA A 46 -3.68 -12.93 -9.09
C ALA A 46 -3.39 -13.39 -7.65
N GLY A 47 -3.09 -12.46 -6.73
CA GLY A 47 -2.83 -12.74 -5.32
C GLY A 47 -4.09 -12.89 -4.46
N THR A 48 -3.91 -12.97 -3.14
CA THR A 48 -5.02 -13.11 -2.17
C THR A 48 -5.55 -11.77 -1.69
N GLY A 49 -4.64 -10.91 -1.20
CA GLY A 49 -4.89 -9.53 -0.74
C GLY A 49 -5.31 -8.65 -1.90
N ASN A 50 -4.36 -8.27 -2.78
CA ASN A 50 -4.52 -7.41 -3.97
C ASN A 50 -4.98 -5.98 -3.63
N ASP A 51 -4.54 -5.45 -2.51
CA ASP A 51 -4.95 -4.13 -2.03
C ASP A 51 -4.44 -3.01 -2.94
N LEU A 52 -3.18 -3.08 -3.39
CA LEU A 52 -2.63 -2.10 -4.32
C LEU A 52 -3.35 -2.12 -5.68
N ALA A 53 -3.78 -3.31 -6.13
CA ALA A 53 -4.57 -3.45 -7.36
C ALA A 53 -5.98 -2.83 -7.23
N ARG A 54 -6.60 -2.88 -6.05
CA ARG A 54 -7.89 -2.21 -5.80
C ARG A 54 -7.75 -0.70 -5.88
N VAL A 55 -6.75 -0.14 -5.22
CA VAL A 55 -6.47 1.31 -5.23
C VAL A 55 -6.20 1.81 -6.64
N LEU A 56 -5.46 1.04 -7.43
CA LEU A 56 -5.20 1.31 -8.85
C LEU A 56 -6.35 0.93 -9.80
N SER A 57 -7.50 0.54 -9.25
CA SER A 57 -8.74 0.25 -9.99
C SER A 57 -8.66 -0.95 -10.94
N TRP A 58 -7.69 -1.87 -10.73
CA TRP A 58 -7.56 -3.15 -11.44
C TRP A 58 -8.45 -4.26 -10.84
N GLY A 59 -8.95 -4.06 -9.63
CA GLY A 59 -9.85 -4.98 -8.94
C GLY A 59 -9.16 -5.93 -7.97
N GLY A 60 -9.95 -6.76 -7.30
CA GLY A 60 -9.49 -7.59 -6.17
C GLY A 60 -9.12 -9.04 -6.51
N GLY A 61 -9.23 -9.47 -7.77
CA GLY A 61 -8.94 -10.85 -8.15
C GLY A 61 -9.28 -11.17 -9.61
N LEU A 62 -8.89 -12.36 -10.07
CA LEU A 62 -9.10 -12.83 -11.46
C LEU A 62 -10.59 -12.86 -11.86
N GLY A 63 -11.51 -13.14 -10.94
CA GLY A 63 -12.96 -13.09 -11.24
C GLY A 63 -13.48 -11.69 -11.61
N SER A 64 -12.73 -10.62 -11.28
CA SER A 64 -13.03 -9.28 -11.81
C SER A 64 -12.54 -9.09 -13.24
N VAL A 65 -11.43 -9.74 -13.61
CA VAL A 65 -10.86 -9.74 -14.96
C VAL A 65 -11.75 -10.50 -15.94
N GLU A 66 -12.25 -11.67 -15.54
CA GLU A 66 -13.17 -12.48 -16.34
C GLU A 66 -14.47 -11.72 -16.65
N ARG A 67 -15.06 -11.08 -15.64
CA ARG A 67 -16.26 -10.24 -15.81
C ARG A 67 -16.04 -9.02 -16.71
N GLN A 68 -14.79 -8.57 -16.85
CA GLN A 68 -14.41 -7.43 -17.69
C GLN A 68 -14.08 -7.83 -19.15
N GLY A 69 -14.35 -9.07 -19.57
CA GLY A 69 -14.07 -9.52 -20.94
C GLY A 69 -12.71 -10.21 -21.11
N GLY A 70 -12.04 -10.53 -20.01
CA GLY A 70 -10.83 -11.34 -20.00
C GLY A 70 -9.54 -10.57 -20.26
N LEU A 71 -8.47 -11.31 -20.56
CA LEU A 71 -7.11 -10.76 -20.64
C LEU A 71 -6.95 -9.72 -21.76
N CYS A 72 -7.60 -9.92 -22.90
CA CYS A 72 -7.52 -8.98 -24.02
C CYS A 72 -8.04 -7.59 -23.62
N THR A 73 -9.16 -7.53 -22.91
CA THR A 73 -9.71 -6.26 -22.41
C THR A 73 -8.80 -5.62 -21.37
N VAL A 74 -8.17 -6.41 -20.49
CA VAL A 74 -7.17 -5.89 -19.54
C VAL A 74 -5.98 -5.28 -20.26
N LEU A 75 -5.45 -5.93 -21.30
CA LEU A 75 -4.34 -5.38 -22.10
C LEU A 75 -4.73 -4.08 -22.81
N GLN A 76 -5.96 -3.99 -23.33
CA GLN A 76 -6.51 -2.74 -23.89
C GLN A 76 -6.62 -1.64 -22.84
N HIS A 77 -7.14 -1.96 -21.64
CA HIS A 77 -7.19 -1.02 -20.52
C HIS A 77 -5.80 -0.55 -20.09
N ILE A 78 -4.80 -1.45 -20.06
CA ILE A 78 -3.40 -1.09 -19.76
C ILE A 78 -2.86 -0.13 -20.81
N GLY A 79 -3.24 -0.26 -22.09
CA GLY A 79 -2.89 0.67 -23.15
C GLY A 79 -3.37 2.10 -22.88
N HIS A 80 -4.55 2.26 -22.29
CA HIS A 80 -5.19 3.56 -22.01
C HIS A 80 -5.04 4.03 -20.55
N ALA A 81 -4.42 3.23 -19.69
CA ALA A 81 -4.28 3.54 -18.27
C ALA A 81 -3.50 4.84 -18.03
N ALA A 82 -3.94 5.58 -17.02
CA ALA A 82 -3.25 6.78 -16.55
C ALA A 82 -2.02 6.38 -15.72
N VAL A 83 -0.94 7.15 -15.84
CA VAL A 83 0.20 7.03 -14.94
C VAL A 83 -0.12 7.77 -13.64
N THR A 84 0.07 7.11 -12.50
CA THR A 84 0.00 7.69 -11.17
C THR A 84 1.30 7.39 -10.41
N ILE A 85 1.48 8.05 -9.27
CA ILE A 85 2.63 7.86 -8.40
C ILE A 85 2.22 7.02 -7.19
N LEU A 86 3.16 6.21 -6.71
CA LEU A 86 3.10 5.47 -5.45
C LEU A 86 4.34 5.81 -4.63
N ASP A 87 4.13 6.34 -3.43
CA ASP A 87 5.19 6.50 -2.44
C ASP A 87 5.64 5.14 -1.92
N ARG A 88 6.94 5.00 -1.77
CA ARG A 88 7.59 3.82 -1.25
C ARG A 88 8.34 4.21 0.00
N TRP A 89 8.26 3.35 1.01
CA TRP A 89 8.71 3.67 2.35
C TRP A 89 9.79 2.71 2.79
N LYS A 90 10.85 3.24 3.41
CA LYS A 90 11.93 2.48 4.00
C LYS A 90 11.61 2.24 5.47
N VAL A 91 11.67 0.99 5.89
CA VAL A 91 11.53 0.55 7.29
C VAL A 91 12.87 0.06 7.78
N ALA A 92 13.51 0.83 8.66
CA ALA A 92 14.76 0.47 9.31
C ALA A 92 14.49 -0.12 10.70
N VAL A 93 15.07 -1.28 10.98
CA VAL A 93 15.03 -1.92 12.30
C VAL A 93 16.29 -1.50 13.08
N LEU A 94 16.12 -0.69 14.11
CA LEU A 94 17.18 -0.11 14.91
C LEU A 94 17.19 -0.73 16.32
N ASN A 95 18.36 -0.83 16.93
CA ASN A 95 18.47 -1.14 18.36
C ASN A 95 18.16 0.11 19.21
N GLN A 96 18.15 -0.06 20.54
CA GLN A 96 17.92 1.04 21.49
C GLN A 96 18.98 2.17 21.42
N GLN A 97 20.12 1.94 20.78
CA GLN A 97 21.20 2.93 20.59
C GLN A 97 21.12 3.59 19.19
N GLY A 98 20.08 3.32 18.41
CA GLY A 98 19.89 3.84 17.05
C GLY A 98 20.72 3.12 15.97
N LYS A 99 21.43 2.04 16.30
CA LYS A 99 22.20 1.26 15.33
C LYS A 99 21.29 0.29 14.58
N GLN A 100 21.43 0.27 13.26
CA GLN A 100 20.68 -0.63 12.40
C GLN A 100 21.04 -2.11 12.65
N LEU A 101 20.03 -2.94 12.93
CA LEU A 101 20.15 -4.36 13.26
C LEU A 101 20.13 -5.27 12.03
N GLN A 102 19.37 -4.89 11.00
CA GLN A 102 19.12 -5.69 9.81
C GLN A 102 19.08 -4.81 8.57
N SER A 103 19.18 -5.39 7.37
CA SER A 103 18.92 -4.66 6.13
C SER A 103 17.53 -4.02 6.15
N PRO A 104 17.37 -2.79 5.64
CA PRO A 104 16.07 -2.14 5.65
C PRO A 104 15.08 -2.91 4.78
N LYS A 105 13.83 -2.94 5.23
CA LYS A 105 12.70 -3.45 4.45
C LYS A 105 12.02 -2.29 3.72
N PHE A 106 11.27 -2.60 2.68
CA PHE A 106 10.53 -1.60 1.90
C PHE A 106 9.05 -1.92 1.94
N MET A 107 8.24 -0.90 2.23
CA MET A 107 6.80 -0.96 2.35
C MET A 107 6.18 -0.14 1.23
N ASN A 108 5.14 -0.68 0.60
CA ASN A 108 4.37 0.00 -0.46
C ASN A 108 2.92 0.21 -0.05
N ASN A 109 2.36 -0.66 0.81
CA ASN A 109 0.96 -0.61 1.20
C ASN A 109 0.84 -0.23 2.67
N TYR A 110 1.33 -1.07 3.57
CA TYR A 110 1.15 -0.90 5.01
C TYR A 110 2.08 -1.76 5.85
N LEU A 111 2.29 -1.34 7.10
CA LEU A 111 2.97 -2.06 8.17
C LEU A 111 1.99 -2.24 9.33
N GLY A 112 1.93 -3.43 9.90
CA GLY A 112 1.10 -3.74 11.07
C GLY A 112 1.90 -4.36 12.19
N ILE A 113 1.51 -4.09 13.43
CA ILE A 113 2.10 -4.63 14.66
C ILE A 113 0.97 -5.01 15.61
N GLY A 114 1.03 -6.21 16.18
CA GLY A 114 0.02 -6.71 17.12
C GLY A 114 -0.92 -7.73 16.49
N CYS A 115 -2.22 -7.65 16.81
CA CYS A 115 -3.18 -8.71 16.48
C CYS A 115 -3.32 -8.97 14.97
N ASP A 116 -3.22 -7.95 14.11
CA ASP A 116 -3.27 -8.16 12.66
C ASP A 116 -2.05 -8.92 12.12
N ALA A 117 -0.86 -8.50 12.56
CA ALA A 117 0.39 -9.14 12.23
C ALA A 117 0.46 -10.57 12.77
N LYS A 118 -0.19 -10.85 13.90
CA LYS A 118 -0.31 -12.20 14.45
C LYS A 118 -1.11 -13.11 13.52
N VAL A 119 -2.26 -12.65 13.03
CA VAL A 119 -3.06 -13.43 12.07
C VAL A 119 -2.26 -13.69 10.79
N ALA A 120 -1.54 -12.68 10.29
CA ALA A 120 -0.65 -12.86 9.14
C ALA A 120 0.44 -13.91 9.43
N LEU A 121 1.09 -13.85 10.60
CA LEU A 121 2.13 -14.79 11.02
C LEU A 121 1.62 -16.23 11.14
N ASP A 122 0.44 -16.42 11.73
CA ASP A 122 -0.16 -17.75 11.86
C ASP A 122 -0.51 -18.36 10.51
N ILE A 123 -1.02 -17.54 9.59
CA ILE A 123 -1.27 -17.97 8.21
C ILE A 123 0.03 -18.30 7.48
N HIS A 124 1.09 -17.52 7.69
CA HIS A 124 2.40 -17.79 7.11
C HIS A 124 2.94 -19.14 7.58
N ASN A 125 2.94 -19.39 8.90
CA ASN A 125 3.38 -20.67 9.47
C ASN A 125 2.52 -21.83 8.95
N LEU A 126 1.20 -21.68 8.91
CA LEU A 126 0.28 -22.69 8.38
C LEU A 126 0.57 -23.00 6.91
N ARG A 127 0.96 -21.99 6.13
CA ARG A 127 1.33 -22.12 4.72
C ARG A 127 2.66 -22.83 4.53
N GLU A 128 3.64 -22.56 5.38
CA GLU A 128 4.92 -23.29 5.36
C GLU A 128 4.73 -24.77 5.75
N GLU A 129 3.86 -25.04 6.74
CA GLU A 129 3.58 -26.40 7.19
C GLU A 129 2.69 -27.21 6.23
N ASN A 130 1.75 -26.54 5.53
CA ASN A 130 0.72 -27.20 4.72
C ASN A 130 0.50 -26.46 3.37
N PRO A 131 1.51 -26.39 2.49
CA PRO A 131 1.44 -25.61 1.25
C PRO A 131 0.31 -26.06 0.31
N GLU A 132 -0.09 -27.33 0.36
CA GLU A 132 -1.17 -27.91 -0.44
C GLU A 132 -2.55 -27.32 -0.13
N LYS A 133 -2.75 -26.73 1.06
CA LYS A 133 -4.00 -26.05 1.43
C LYS A 133 -4.15 -24.69 0.76
N PHE A 134 -3.06 -24.12 0.23
CA PHE A 134 -3.00 -22.77 -0.34
C PHE A 134 -2.99 -22.77 -1.88
N TYR A 135 -3.97 -23.45 -2.49
CA TYR A 135 -3.99 -23.69 -3.94
C TYR A 135 -4.85 -22.69 -4.74
N ASN A 136 -5.77 -21.95 -4.10
CA ASN A 136 -6.55 -20.92 -4.80
C ASN A 136 -6.92 -19.74 -3.89
N GLN A 137 -7.25 -18.60 -4.51
CA GLN A 137 -7.55 -17.33 -3.82
C GLN A 137 -8.71 -17.46 -2.82
N PHE A 138 -9.77 -18.18 -3.18
CA PHE A 138 -10.95 -18.34 -2.34
C PHE A 138 -10.62 -19.12 -1.06
N MET A 139 -9.96 -20.26 -1.21
CA MET A 139 -9.55 -21.10 -0.08
C MET A 139 -8.57 -20.38 0.83
N ASN A 140 -7.65 -19.59 0.26
CA ASN A 140 -6.77 -18.75 1.06
C ASN A 140 -7.58 -17.80 1.94
N LYS A 141 -8.55 -17.07 1.38
CA LYS A 141 -9.42 -16.16 2.16
C LYS A 141 -10.18 -16.88 3.27
N VAL A 142 -10.68 -18.10 3.01
CA VAL A 142 -11.34 -18.92 4.04
C VAL A 142 -10.39 -19.27 5.18
N LEU A 143 -9.15 -19.63 4.86
CA LEU A 143 -8.12 -19.91 5.88
C LEU A 143 -7.81 -18.66 6.70
N TYR A 144 -7.63 -17.49 6.07
CA TYR A 144 -7.46 -16.22 6.77
C TYR A 144 -8.61 -15.93 7.73
N ALA A 145 -9.86 -16.09 7.28
CA ALA A 145 -11.03 -15.89 8.13
C ALA A 145 -11.05 -16.87 9.32
N ARG A 146 -10.65 -18.13 9.10
CA ARG A 146 -10.59 -19.14 10.16
C ARG A 146 -9.51 -18.82 11.20
N GLU A 147 -8.29 -18.47 10.80
CA GLU A 147 -7.22 -18.14 11.75
C GLU A 147 -7.49 -16.82 12.47
N GLY A 148 -8.08 -15.84 11.77
CA GLY A 148 -8.63 -14.64 12.40
C GLY A 148 -9.65 -14.99 13.48
N ALA A 149 -10.63 -15.85 13.17
CA ALA A 149 -11.67 -16.25 14.13
C ALA A 149 -11.12 -16.97 15.36
N LYS A 150 -10.07 -17.80 15.23
CA LYS A 150 -9.42 -18.44 16.39
C LYS A 150 -8.79 -17.41 17.34
N SER A 151 -8.21 -16.35 16.77
CA SER A 151 -7.51 -15.31 17.53
C SER A 151 -8.45 -14.33 18.23
N ILE A 152 -9.77 -14.39 17.97
CA ILE A 152 -10.78 -13.56 18.66
C ILE A 152 -10.90 -13.92 20.15
N MET A 153 -10.66 -15.18 20.52
CA MET A 153 -10.78 -15.65 21.90
C MET A 153 -9.50 -15.42 22.73
N ASP A 154 -8.44 -14.90 22.10
CA ASP A 154 -7.11 -14.84 22.68
C ASP A 154 -6.79 -13.42 23.17
N ARG A 155 -6.51 -13.26 24.47
CA ARG A 155 -6.16 -11.95 25.09
C ARG A 155 -4.66 -11.63 24.99
N THR A 156 -3.98 -12.18 24.00
CA THR A 156 -2.52 -12.14 23.85
C THR A 156 -1.94 -10.71 23.82
N PHE A 157 -2.74 -9.72 23.41
CA PHE A 157 -2.30 -8.33 23.25
C PHE A 157 -2.89 -7.36 24.28
N ALA A 158 -3.41 -7.84 25.42
CA ALA A 158 -3.94 -6.96 26.46
C ALA A 158 -2.89 -5.95 26.98
N ASP A 159 -1.61 -6.34 27.02
CA ASP A 159 -0.51 -5.46 27.47
C ASP A 159 0.09 -4.60 26.33
N PHE A 160 -0.45 -4.68 25.11
CA PHE A 160 0.12 -4.04 23.92
C PHE A 160 0.39 -2.52 24.10
N PRO A 161 -0.51 -1.70 24.68
CA PRO A 161 -0.28 -0.26 24.82
C PRO A 161 0.95 0.11 25.66
N TRP A 162 1.35 -0.76 26.60
CA TRP A 162 2.56 -0.57 27.42
C TRP A 162 3.82 -1.16 26.76
N GLN A 163 3.66 -1.94 25.69
CA GLN A 163 4.76 -2.58 24.96
C GLN A 163 5.20 -1.78 23.73
N VAL A 164 4.48 -0.70 23.38
CA VAL A 164 4.80 0.16 22.25
C VAL A 164 4.85 1.65 22.61
N ARG A 165 5.72 2.40 21.92
CA ARG A 165 5.61 3.87 21.78
C ARG A 165 5.59 4.25 20.31
N VAL A 166 4.69 5.16 19.96
CA VAL A 166 4.56 5.68 18.59
C VAL A 166 4.97 7.15 18.61
N GLU A 167 5.86 7.55 17.71
CA GLU A 167 6.25 8.92 17.46
C GLU A 167 6.01 9.22 15.98
N VAL A 168 5.36 10.35 15.70
CA VAL A 168 5.08 10.84 14.34
C VAL A 168 5.65 12.25 14.23
N ASP A 169 6.57 12.44 13.27
CA ASP A 169 7.26 13.72 13.03
C ASP A 169 7.87 14.36 14.28
N GLY A 170 8.39 13.52 15.18
CA GLY A 170 9.02 13.95 16.44
C GLY A 170 8.05 14.15 17.62
N VAL A 171 6.75 13.94 17.40
CA VAL A 171 5.70 14.06 18.43
C VAL A 171 5.28 12.67 18.89
N GLU A 172 5.32 12.42 20.19
CA GLU A 172 4.81 11.17 20.78
C GLU A 172 3.29 11.13 20.68
N ILE A 173 2.76 10.02 20.17
CA ILE A 173 1.34 9.78 19.94
C ILE A 173 0.84 8.79 20.99
N GLU A 174 -0.26 9.13 21.66
CA GLU A 174 -0.89 8.28 22.66
C GLU A 174 -1.52 7.05 21.98
N VAL A 175 -1.09 5.86 22.40
CA VAL A 175 -1.69 4.60 21.97
C VAL A 175 -2.84 4.26 22.94
N PRO A 176 -4.08 4.09 22.45
CA PRO A 176 -5.23 3.81 23.32
C PRO A 176 -5.04 2.58 24.22
N GLU A 177 -5.58 2.62 25.43
CA GLU A 177 -5.49 1.51 26.40
C GLU A 177 -6.17 0.22 25.92
N ASP A 178 -7.11 0.31 24.98
CA ASP A 178 -7.78 -0.83 24.36
C ASP A 178 -7.13 -1.28 23.04
N ALA A 179 -6.02 -0.65 22.63
CA ALA A 179 -5.33 -1.02 21.40
C ALA A 179 -4.62 -2.37 21.55
N GLU A 180 -4.88 -3.27 20.62
CA GLU A 180 -4.19 -4.55 20.46
C GLU A 180 -3.32 -4.58 19.19
N GLY A 181 -3.28 -3.48 18.46
CA GLY A 181 -2.43 -3.30 17.30
C GLY A 181 -2.37 -1.85 16.81
N VAL A 182 -1.28 -1.54 16.12
CA VAL A 182 -1.03 -0.28 15.42
C VAL A 182 -0.69 -0.59 13.97
N LEU A 183 -1.28 0.17 13.05
CA LEU A 183 -1.00 0.08 11.63
C LEU A 183 -0.53 1.42 11.11
N VAL A 184 0.39 1.35 10.16
CA VAL A 184 0.88 2.47 9.37
C VAL A 184 0.55 2.19 7.91
N ALA A 185 -0.32 3.00 7.32
CA ALA A 185 -0.84 2.82 5.97
C ALA A 185 -0.34 3.91 5.03
N ASN A 186 -0.08 3.52 3.78
CA ASN A 186 0.24 4.40 2.64
C ASN A 186 -0.89 4.41 1.60
N ILE A 187 -1.76 3.41 1.63
CA ILE A 187 -2.84 3.26 0.65
C ILE A 187 -4.19 3.07 1.35
N GLY A 188 -5.26 3.56 0.72
CA GLY A 188 -6.65 3.39 1.19
C GLY A 188 -7.25 2.02 0.87
N SER A 189 -6.49 0.95 1.15
CA SER A 189 -6.98 -0.42 1.04
C SER A 189 -6.19 -1.34 1.94
N TYR A 190 -6.89 -2.02 2.83
CA TYR A 190 -6.34 -2.97 3.78
C TYR A 190 -7.18 -4.25 3.84
N MET A 191 -6.57 -5.41 4.10
CA MET A 191 -7.27 -6.69 4.24
C MET A 191 -8.26 -7.00 3.09
N GLY A 192 -7.91 -6.62 1.87
CA GLY A 192 -8.72 -6.88 0.69
C GLY A 192 -9.84 -5.87 0.46
N GLY A 193 -9.63 -4.60 0.81
CA GLY A 193 -10.48 -3.47 0.41
C GLY A 193 -11.09 -2.65 1.55
N VAL A 194 -10.71 -2.88 2.79
CA VAL A 194 -11.12 -2.07 3.94
C VAL A 194 -10.40 -0.72 3.88
N ASP A 195 -11.16 0.36 3.99
CA ASP A 195 -10.61 1.70 4.18
C ASP A 195 -10.44 1.96 5.69
N LEU A 196 -9.18 2.08 6.13
CA LEU A 196 -8.84 2.32 7.54
C LEU A 196 -8.92 3.82 7.92
N TRP A 197 -8.93 4.71 6.93
CA TRP A 197 -8.87 6.16 7.16
C TRP A 197 -10.22 6.85 6.94
N GLN A 198 -11.21 6.13 6.41
CA GLN A 198 -12.57 6.64 6.23
C GLN A 198 -13.24 6.99 7.56
N ASN A 199 -13.78 8.21 7.64
CA ASN A 199 -14.68 8.65 8.71
C ASN A 199 -15.94 9.28 8.09
N GLU A 200 -17.11 8.94 8.64
CA GLU A 200 -18.40 9.52 8.26
C GLU A 200 -18.81 10.68 9.18
N ASP A 201 -18.19 10.77 10.37
CA ASP A 201 -18.46 11.85 11.31
C ASP A 201 -17.52 13.04 10.99
N ASP A 202 -18.10 14.16 10.57
CA ASP A 202 -17.48 15.50 10.44
C ASP A 202 -16.99 16.06 11.80
N THR A 203 -16.65 15.21 12.76
CA THR A 203 -16.10 15.62 14.05
C THR A 203 -14.63 16.00 13.84
N TYR A 204 -14.38 17.33 13.89
CA TYR A 204 -13.19 18.13 14.22
C TYR A 204 -11.79 17.50 14.40
N GLU A 205 -11.49 16.34 13.86
CA GLU A 205 -10.14 15.83 13.71
C GLU A 205 -9.59 16.43 12.42
N ASN A 206 -8.62 17.35 12.56
CA ASN A 206 -7.95 18.05 11.47
C ASN A 206 -6.99 17.13 10.69
N PHE A 207 -7.46 15.99 10.22
CA PHE A 207 -6.70 15.08 9.36
C PHE A 207 -7.02 15.33 7.89
N ASP A 208 -5.99 15.27 7.06
CA ASP A 208 -6.13 15.39 5.62
C ASP A 208 -6.61 14.07 5.01
N PRO A 209 -7.25 14.10 3.82
CA PRO A 209 -7.58 12.89 3.08
C PRO A 209 -6.33 12.06 2.77
N GLN A 210 -6.41 10.74 2.94
CA GLN A 210 -5.32 9.83 2.62
C GLN A 210 -4.96 9.86 1.14
N SER A 211 -3.66 9.86 0.85
CA SER A 211 -3.13 9.72 -0.50
C SER A 211 -1.91 8.81 -0.52
N MET A 212 -1.70 8.15 -1.66
CA MET A 212 -0.55 7.25 -1.88
C MET A 212 0.65 7.94 -2.53
N HIS A 213 0.62 9.27 -2.66
CA HIS A 213 1.62 10.04 -3.42
C HIS A 213 1.94 11.43 -2.83
N ASP A 214 1.51 11.70 -1.60
CA ASP A 214 1.72 12.97 -0.89
C ASP A 214 2.90 12.92 0.10
N LYS A 215 3.55 11.75 0.24
CA LYS A 215 4.63 11.44 1.18
C LYS A 215 4.19 11.56 2.64
N ILE A 216 2.93 11.26 2.92
CA ILE A 216 2.36 11.16 4.26
C ILE A 216 1.95 9.70 4.51
N LEU A 217 2.03 9.28 5.76
CA LEU A 217 1.54 7.99 6.23
C LEU A 217 0.44 8.20 7.27
N GLU A 218 -0.58 7.35 7.21
CA GLU A 218 -1.66 7.29 8.16
C GLU A 218 -1.36 6.28 9.27
N VAL A 219 -1.48 6.69 10.53
CA VAL A 219 -1.31 5.82 11.69
C VAL A 219 -2.66 5.59 12.35
N VAL A 220 -3.04 4.32 12.50
CA VAL A 220 -4.32 3.91 13.12
C VAL A 220 -4.09 2.85 14.19
N SER A 221 -5.00 2.76 15.17
CA SER A 221 -5.06 1.66 16.13
C SER A 221 -6.27 0.75 15.91
N ILE A 222 -6.12 -0.52 16.31
CA ILE A 222 -7.19 -1.52 16.29
C ILE A 222 -7.33 -2.20 17.67
N SER A 223 -8.56 -2.38 18.13
CA SER A 223 -8.88 -3.01 19.42
C SER A 223 -9.17 -4.52 19.29
N GLY A 224 -8.24 -5.26 18.67
CA GLY A 224 -8.25 -6.73 18.64
C GLY A 224 -8.88 -7.37 17.40
N THR A 225 -8.86 -8.71 17.37
CA THR A 225 -9.28 -9.47 16.19
C THR A 225 -10.79 -9.41 15.94
N TRP A 226 -11.60 -9.26 16.99
CA TRP A 226 -13.04 -9.01 16.82
C TRP A 226 -13.28 -7.69 16.10
N HIS A 227 -12.55 -6.64 16.48
CA HIS A 227 -12.61 -5.34 15.84
C HIS A 227 -12.18 -5.42 14.37
N LEU A 228 -11.11 -6.16 14.05
CA LEU A 228 -10.71 -6.46 12.67
C LEU A 228 -11.82 -7.14 11.86
N GLY A 229 -12.51 -8.11 12.46
CA GLY A 229 -13.63 -8.81 11.83
C GLY A 229 -14.79 -7.87 11.50
N THR A 230 -15.16 -6.99 12.44
CA THR A 230 -16.22 -5.99 12.22
C THR A 230 -15.81 -4.91 11.22
N LEU A 231 -14.51 -4.58 11.12
CA LEU A 231 -13.98 -3.66 10.11
C LEU A 231 -14.19 -4.23 8.71
N GLN A 232 -13.89 -5.51 8.54
CA GLN A 232 -13.98 -6.19 7.24
C GLN A 232 -15.41 -6.24 6.68
N VAL A 233 -16.42 -6.26 7.56
CA VAL A 233 -17.85 -6.23 7.18
C VAL A 233 -18.48 -4.83 7.27
N GLY A 234 -17.67 -3.80 7.55
CA GLY A 234 -18.10 -2.40 7.60
C GLY A 234 -18.90 -2.01 8.84
N LEU A 235 -18.92 -2.83 9.90
CA LEU A 235 -19.64 -2.61 11.15
C LEU A 235 -18.84 -1.81 12.19
N SER A 236 -17.56 -1.54 11.93
CA SER A 236 -16.69 -0.71 12.77
C SER A 236 -15.75 0.14 11.91
N ARG A 237 -14.93 0.99 12.56
CA ARG A 237 -13.93 1.87 11.94
C ARG A 237 -12.65 1.87 12.76
N ALA A 238 -11.50 1.95 12.09
CA ALA A 238 -10.23 2.03 12.80
C ALA A 238 -10.13 3.40 13.48
N ARG A 239 -9.44 3.47 14.62
CA ARG A 239 -9.23 4.75 15.30
C ARG A 239 -8.01 5.42 14.68
N ARG A 240 -8.20 6.60 14.10
CA ARG A 240 -7.13 7.44 13.56
C ARG A 240 -6.30 8.01 14.69
N LEU A 241 -4.98 7.90 14.60
CA LEU A 241 -4.06 8.41 15.63
C LEU A 241 -3.29 9.63 15.13
N ALA A 242 -2.72 9.56 13.92
CA ALA A 242 -1.87 10.61 13.39
C ALA A 242 -1.66 10.47 11.87
N GLN A 243 -1.20 11.55 11.24
CA GLN A 243 -0.62 11.59 9.89
C GLN A 243 0.75 12.23 9.95
N GLY A 244 1.73 11.71 9.20
CA GLY A 244 3.06 12.33 9.12
C GLY A 244 4.05 11.68 8.17
N GLN A 245 5.23 12.29 8.05
CA GLN A 245 6.28 11.90 7.09
C GLN A 245 7.33 10.96 7.68
N SER A 246 7.49 10.94 9.00
CA SER A 246 8.43 10.10 9.73
C SER A 246 7.75 9.44 10.90
N ILE A 247 7.71 8.11 10.88
CA ILE A 247 7.11 7.32 11.96
C ILE A 247 8.21 6.54 12.67
N LYS A 248 8.23 6.59 14.00
CA LYS A 248 9.04 5.69 14.82
C LYS A 248 8.15 4.90 15.75
N ILE A 249 8.27 3.58 15.72
CA ILE A 249 7.57 2.71 16.65
C ILE A 249 8.61 1.95 17.47
N GLN A 250 8.68 2.24 18.76
CA GLN A 250 9.53 1.52 19.70
C GLN A 250 8.77 0.32 20.26
N LEU A 251 9.41 -0.85 20.24
CA LEU A 251 8.87 -2.10 20.77
C LEU A 251 9.69 -2.50 22.00
N PHE A 252 9.02 -2.70 23.13
CA PHE A 252 9.65 -3.13 24.39
C PHE A 252 9.51 -4.64 24.65
N ALA A 253 8.68 -5.33 23.88
CA ALA A 253 8.49 -6.77 23.93
C ALA A 253 8.66 -7.39 22.54
N ALA A 254 8.79 -8.72 22.48
CA ALA A 254 8.75 -9.43 21.23
C ALA A 254 7.32 -9.42 20.68
N LEU A 255 7.12 -8.79 19.52
CA LEU A 255 5.79 -8.60 18.93
C LEU A 255 5.76 -9.08 17.47
N PRO A 256 4.63 -9.63 16.99
CA PRO A 256 4.46 -9.90 15.58
C PRO A 256 4.39 -8.58 14.80
N VAL A 257 5.12 -8.54 13.68
CA VAL A 257 5.14 -7.41 12.75
C VAL A 257 4.91 -7.96 11.34
N GLN A 258 4.19 -7.23 10.49
CA GLN A 258 4.06 -7.54 9.07
C GLN A 258 4.27 -6.30 8.22
N ILE A 259 4.84 -6.48 7.03
CA ILE A 259 4.95 -5.44 6.00
C ILE A 259 4.39 -6.01 4.71
N ASP A 260 3.41 -5.34 4.11
CA ASP A 260 2.77 -5.75 2.86
C ASP A 260 2.34 -7.24 2.83
N GLY A 261 1.97 -7.79 4.00
CA GLY A 261 1.57 -9.19 4.17
C GLY A 261 2.70 -10.19 4.42
N GLU A 262 3.95 -9.75 4.57
CA GLU A 262 5.10 -10.58 4.96
C GLU A 262 5.38 -10.46 6.47
N PRO A 263 4.98 -11.44 7.30
CA PRO A 263 5.06 -11.35 8.75
C PRO A 263 6.35 -11.93 9.34
N TRP A 264 6.71 -11.50 10.56
CA TRP A 264 7.74 -12.12 11.38
C TRP A 264 7.55 -11.78 12.88
N SER A 265 8.23 -12.50 13.76
CA SER A 265 8.33 -12.14 15.18
C SER A 265 9.53 -11.20 15.39
N GLN A 266 9.26 -9.97 15.82
CA GLN A 266 10.26 -8.92 16.00
C GLN A 266 10.65 -8.80 17.48
N GLN A 267 11.94 -8.94 17.80
CA GLN A 267 12.50 -8.66 19.12
C GLN A 267 12.48 -7.15 19.43
N PRO A 268 12.57 -6.73 20.71
CA PRO A 268 12.57 -5.31 21.09
C PRO A 268 13.52 -4.46 20.24
N CYS A 269 12.98 -3.43 19.61
CA CYS A 269 13.68 -2.59 18.63
C CYS A 269 12.95 -1.27 18.41
N THR A 270 13.52 -0.37 17.62
CA THR A 270 12.81 0.77 17.03
C THR A 270 12.64 0.54 15.54
N LEU A 271 11.39 0.55 15.07
CA LEU A 271 11.05 0.58 13.66
C LEU A 271 10.98 2.03 13.23
N ALA A 272 11.92 2.48 12.39
CA ALA A 272 11.93 3.82 11.83
C ALA A 272 11.47 3.77 10.37
N ILE A 273 10.36 4.45 10.08
CA ILE A 273 9.72 4.52 8.77
C ILE A 273 9.94 5.92 8.20
N SER A 274 10.42 5.96 6.97
CA SER A 274 10.73 7.20 6.25
C SER A 274 10.53 7.03 4.76
N HIS A 275 10.22 8.12 4.06
CA HIS A 275 10.07 8.08 2.61
C HIS A 275 11.36 7.59 1.94
N HIS A 276 11.23 6.64 1.01
CA HIS A 276 12.34 6.07 0.25
C HIS A 276 12.43 6.64 -1.16
N SER A 277 11.38 6.41 -1.95
CA SER A 277 11.32 6.71 -3.38
C SER A 277 9.87 6.76 -3.84
N GLN A 278 9.65 7.15 -5.10
CA GLN A 278 8.35 7.11 -5.75
C GLN A 278 8.42 6.16 -6.95
N ALA A 279 7.38 5.35 -7.12
CA ALA A 279 7.22 4.48 -8.28
C ALA A 279 6.09 4.95 -9.18
N PHE A 280 6.25 4.76 -10.49
CA PHE A 280 5.18 5.00 -11.45
C PHE A 280 4.29 3.76 -11.56
N MET A 281 3.00 3.95 -11.33
CA MET A 281 1.99 2.91 -11.42
C MET A 281 1.00 3.25 -12.53
N LEU A 282 0.36 2.24 -13.10
CA LEU A 282 -0.74 2.41 -14.03
C LEU A 282 -2.05 2.25 -13.26
N ARG A 283 -2.93 3.24 -13.36
CA ARG A 283 -4.29 3.22 -12.83
C ARG A 283 -5.28 3.06 -13.97
N ARG A 284 -6.20 2.11 -13.84
CA ARG A 284 -7.26 1.94 -14.83
C ARG A 284 -8.19 3.16 -14.82
N THR A 285 -8.37 3.79 -15.97
CA THR A 285 -9.32 4.90 -16.16
C THR A 285 -10.73 4.36 -16.40
N ALA A 286 -11.74 4.92 -15.73
CA ALA A 286 -13.12 4.74 -16.15
C ALA A 286 -13.39 5.58 -17.41
N GLU A 287 -14.29 5.15 -18.30
CA GLU A 287 -14.60 5.85 -19.56
C GLU A 287 -15.10 7.30 -19.35
N GLU A 288 -15.67 7.62 -18.19
CA GLU A 288 -16.09 8.99 -17.80
C GLU A 288 -14.92 9.95 -17.52
N CYS A 289 -13.66 9.49 -17.48
CA CYS A 289 -12.51 10.28 -17.03
C CYS A 289 -11.84 11.17 -18.08
N LEU A 290 -12.20 11.11 -19.37
CA LEU A 290 -11.50 11.86 -20.42
C LEU A 290 -11.57 13.38 -20.22
N GLY A 291 -12.74 13.92 -19.87
CA GLY A 291 -12.91 15.35 -19.60
C GLY A 291 -12.18 15.80 -18.33
N HIS A 292 -12.19 14.98 -17.29
CA HIS A 292 -11.49 15.26 -16.03
C HIS A 292 -9.96 15.18 -16.19
N ALA A 293 -9.46 14.18 -16.92
CA ALA A 293 -8.05 14.04 -17.24
C ALA A 293 -7.54 15.21 -18.09
N ALA A 294 -8.32 15.68 -19.07
CA ALA A 294 -7.98 16.87 -19.85
C ALA A 294 -7.86 18.12 -18.97
N ALA A 295 -8.76 18.28 -17.98
CA ALA A 295 -8.70 19.38 -17.01
C ALA A 295 -7.46 19.29 -16.11
N ILE A 296 -7.15 18.11 -15.56
CA ILE A 296 -5.94 17.89 -14.74
C ILE A 296 -4.68 18.20 -15.55
N ILE A 297 -4.57 17.68 -16.78
CA ILE A 297 -3.36 17.88 -17.58
C ILE A 297 -3.20 19.36 -17.93
N THR A 298 -4.29 20.08 -18.21
CA THR A 298 -4.23 21.53 -18.43
C THR A 298 -3.67 22.26 -17.21
N ASN A 299 -4.14 21.92 -15.99
CA ASN A 299 -3.63 22.48 -14.74
C ASN A 299 -2.16 22.12 -14.49
N VAL A 300 -1.75 20.88 -14.81
CA VAL A 300 -0.35 20.44 -14.68
C VAL A 300 0.54 21.22 -15.64
N LEU A 301 0.14 21.40 -16.89
CA LEU A 301 0.90 22.16 -17.87
C LEU A 301 1.00 23.63 -17.49
N GLU A 302 -0.03 24.20 -16.89
CA GLU A 302 -0.01 25.56 -16.35
C GLU A 302 0.90 25.70 -15.13
N SER A 303 0.86 24.76 -14.20
CA SER A 303 1.78 24.70 -13.06
C SER A 303 3.22 24.49 -13.51
N ALA A 304 3.46 23.63 -14.50
CA ALA A 304 4.78 23.36 -15.06
C ALA A 304 5.37 24.59 -15.77
N GLU A 305 4.56 25.37 -16.48
CA GLU A 305 4.99 26.66 -17.05
C GLU A 305 5.31 27.68 -15.96
N THR A 306 4.44 27.79 -14.95
CA THR A 306 4.61 28.70 -13.81
C THR A 306 5.88 28.40 -13.02
N ASN A 307 6.18 27.12 -12.82
CA ASN A 307 7.39 26.65 -12.13
C ASN A 307 8.61 26.54 -13.05
N HIS A 308 8.54 27.05 -14.29
CA HIS A 308 9.62 27.03 -15.29
C HIS A 308 10.17 25.63 -15.62
N VAL A 309 9.37 24.57 -15.41
CA VAL A 309 9.67 23.19 -15.84
C VAL A 309 9.55 23.07 -17.37
N ILE A 310 8.60 23.81 -17.95
CA ILE A 310 8.42 23.96 -19.40
C ILE A 310 8.28 25.44 -19.76
N ASN A 311 8.58 25.81 -21.00
CA ASN A 311 8.31 27.15 -21.51
C ASN A 311 6.95 27.24 -22.21
N THR A 312 6.49 28.45 -22.49
CA THR A 312 5.20 28.72 -23.16
C THR A 312 5.06 28.03 -24.51
N SER A 313 6.15 27.91 -25.28
CA SER A 313 6.14 27.20 -26.56
C SER A 313 5.94 25.69 -26.37
N GLN A 314 6.57 25.10 -25.36
CA GLN A 314 6.42 23.68 -25.01
C GLN A 314 5.02 23.39 -24.47
N LYS A 315 4.47 24.25 -23.60
CA LYS A 315 3.08 24.15 -23.14
C LYS A 315 2.10 24.13 -24.32
N ARG A 316 2.24 25.09 -25.24
CA ARG A 316 1.37 25.18 -26.42
C ARG A 316 1.48 23.95 -27.32
N ALA A 317 2.69 23.44 -27.54
CA ALA A 317 2.91 22.22 -28.31
C ALA A 317 2.26 21.00 -27.65
N LEU A 318 2.39 20.87 -26.32
CA LEU A 318 1.79 19.78 -25.55
C LEU A 318 0.25 19.84 -25.59
N LEU A 319 -0.34 21.02 -25.40
CA LEU A 319 -1.80 21.21 -25.52
C LEU A 319 -2.32 20.87 -26.92
N GLN A 320 -1.59 21.25 -27.96
CA GLN A 320 -1.96 20.96 -29.35
C GLN A 320 -1.87 19.45 -29.64
N GLU A 321 -0.82 18.78 -29.18
CA GLU A 321 -0.66 17.33 -29.31
C GLU A 321 -1.74 16.56 -28.54
N MET A 322 -2.13 17.05 -27.36
CA MET A 322 -3.24 16.47 -26.61
C MET A 322 -4.57 16.62 -27.33
N ALA A 323 -4.88 17.81 -27.88
CA ALA A 323 -6.11 18.05 -28.62
C ALA A 323 -6.26 17.11 -29.82
N LEU A 324 -5.14 16.76 -30.48
CA LEU A 324 -5.10 15.80 -31.58
C LEU A 324 -5.33 14.33 -31.15
N ARG A 325 -5.10 14.01 -29.87
CA ARG A 325 -5.21 12.64 -29.32
C ARG A 325 -6.49 12.41 -28.51
N LEU A 326 -7.22 13.48 -28.19
CA LEU A 326 -8.50 13.46 -27.48
C LEU A 326 -9.71 13.43 -28.43
N THR A 327 -9.49 13.55 -29.75
CA THR A 327 -10.47 13.35 -30.82
C THR A 327 -10.38 11.94 -31.40
#